data_AF-Q9CVD3-F1
#
_entry.id   AF-Q9CVD3-F1
#
_cell.length_a   1.000
_cell.length_b   1.000
_cell.length_c   1.000
_cell.angle_alpha   90.00
_cell.angle_beta   90.00
_cell.angle_gamma   90.00
#
_symmetry.space_group_name_H-M   'P 1'
#
loop_
_entity.id
_entity.type
_entity.pdbx_description
1 polymer ?
#
loop_
_entity_poly.entity_id
_entity_poly.type
_entity_poly.pdbx_seq_one_letter_code
_entity_poly.pdbx_strand_id
1 'polypeptide(L)'
;METSLHKAPQKRQVTAIIFLLLLWEAGSATITYSVLEETDRGSLVGNLAKDLGLSLRELITRGAQILSKGNKQLLQLEQKSGNLLLKEKLDREELCGSTNPCILHFQVLLKSPVQFIQGEIQLQDVNDHAPEFMEDEILLKILESSLPGAVFPLKIAQDLDVGSNTVQNYTISTNAHFHLLTRNHSDGRKYP
;
A
#
# COMPACT_ATOMS: atom_id res chain seq x y z
N MET A 1 -72.17 -22.68 -8.32
CA MET A 1 -71.42 -22.45 -7.07
C MET A 1 -69.95 -22.58 -7.44
N GLU A 2 -69.34 -21.51 -7.94
CA GLU A 2 -67.93 -21.50 -8.33
C GLU A 2 -67.12 -20.74 -7.29
N THR A 3 -66.13 -21.42 -6.74
CA THR A 3 -65.25 -20.95 -5.67
C THR A 3 -64.16 -20.06 -6.28
N SER A 4 -64.12 -18.78 -5.88
CA SER A 4 -63.05 -17.86 -6.27
C SER A 4 -61.72 -18.26 -5.62
N LEU A 5 -60.72 -18.60 -6.43
CA LEU A 5 -59.34 -18.83 -6.01
C LEU A 5 -58.70 -17.49 -5.62
N HIS A 6 -58.45 -17.27 -4.33
CA HIS A 6 -57.75 -16.08 -3.84
C HIS A 6 -56.31 -16.05 -4.37
N LYS A 7 -56.04 -15.07 -5.24
CA LYS A 7 -54.70 -14.77 -5.75
C LYS A 7 -53.88 -14.17 -4.61
N ALA A 8 -52.87 -14.90 -4.13
CA ALA A 8 -51.96 -14.45 -3.08
C ALA A 8 -51.23 -13.16 -3.50
N PRO A 9 -50.92 -12.24 -2.55
CA PRO A 9 -50.38 -10.92 -2.88
C PRO A 9 -48.88 -10.99 -3.21
N GLN A 10 -48.54 -11.25 -4.47
CA GLN A 10 -47.15 -11.28 -4.98
C GLN A 10 -46.37 -9.96 -4.73
N LYS A 11 -47.04 -8.81 -4.68
CA LYS A 11 -46.38 -7.49 -4.59
C LYS A 11 -45.62 -7.25 -3.27
N ARG A 12 -46.04 -7.88 -2.16
CA ARG A 12 -45.47 -7.67 -0.82
C ARG A 12 -44.25 -8.56 -0.57
N GLN A 13 -44.16 -9.70 -1.27
CA GLN A 13 -43.00 -10.60 -1.22
C GLN A 13 -41.82 -10.03 -2.02
N VAL A 14 -42.06 -9.38 -3.16
CA VAL A 14 -40.98 -8.80 -3.98
C VAL A 14 -40.31 -7.62 -3.26
N THR A 15 -41.07 -6.76 -2.58
CA THR A 15 -40.50 -5.66 -1.77
C THR A 15 -39.66 -6.19 -0.62
N ALA A 16 -40.10 -7.25 0.05
CA ALA A 16 -39.33 -7.89 1.12
C ALA A 16 -38.01 -8.47 0.61
N ILE A 17 -38.01 -9.11 -0.57
CA ILE A 17 -36.80 -9.66 -1.21
C ILE A 17 -35.83 -8.53 -1.61
N ILE A 18 -36.33 -7.43 -2.17
CA ILE A 18 -35.50 -6.26 -2.52
C ILE A 18 -34.89 -5.64 -1.26
N PHE A 19 -35.65 -5.52 -0.17
CA PHE A 19 -35.13 -5.01 1.10
C PHE A 19 -34.07 -5.94 1.72
N LEU A 20 -34.25 -7.27 1.59
CA LEU A 20 -33.27 -8.27 2.02
C LEU A 20 -31.98 -8.24 1.16
N LEU A 21 -32.10 -7.98 -0.15
CA LEU A 21 -30.96 -7.84 -1.06
C LEU A 21 -30.17 -6.54 -0.80
N LEU A 22 -30.86 -5.44 -0.47
CA LEU A 22 -30.23 -4.17 -0.09
C LEU A 22 -29.54 -4.22 1.28
N LEU A 23 -29.96 -5.14 2.17
CA LEU A 23 -29.33 -5.38 3.47
C LEU A 23 -28.11 -6.31 3.38
N TRP A 24 -27.83 -6.94 2.23
CA TRP A 24 -26.69 -7.86 2.09
C TRP A 24 -25.35 -7.14 1.86
N GLU A 25 -25.28 -5.83 1.69
CA GLU A 25 -23.98 -5.14 1.70
C GLU A 25 -23.38 -5.01 3.11
N ALA A 26 -23.28 -6.13 3.83
CA ALA A 26 -22.33 -6.28 4.91
C ALA A 26 -20.95 -6.44 4.29
N GLY A 27 -20.28 -5.30 4.05
CA GLY A 27 -18.86 -5.29 3.74
C GLY A 27 -18.11 -6.09 4.80
N SER A 28 -17.34 -7.10 4.39
CA SER A 28 -16.39 -7.77 5.28
C SER A 28 -15.45 -6.70 5.83
N ALA A 29 -15.46 -6.46 7.14
CA ALA A 29 -14.54 -5.52 7.75
C ALA A 29 -13.10 -6.04 7.58
N THR A 30 -12.29 -5.32 6.81
CA THR A 30 -10.86 -5.56 6.65
C THR A 30 -10.12 -4.79 7.74
N ILE A 31 -9.18 -5.45 8.42
CA ILE A 31 -8.33 -4.79 9.42
C ILE A 31 -7.20 -4.10 8.69
N THR A 32 -7.03 -2.80 8.89
CA THR A 32 -5.97 -2.03 8.25
C THR A 32 -4.98 -1.50 9.28
N TYR A 33 -3.70 -1.70 9.03
CA TYR A 33 -2.61 -1.11 9.78
C TYR A 33 -1.72 -0.29 8.85
N SER A 34 -0.94 0.61 9.44
CA SER A 34 0.09 1.33 8.71
C SER A 34 1.38 1.32 9.49
N VAL A 35 2.49 1.10 8.80
CA VAL A 35 3.83 1.04 9.40
C VAL A 35 4.80 1.70 8.45
N LEU A 36 5.78 2.44 8.99
CA LEU A 36 6.90 2.91 8.20
C LEU A 36 7.71 1.70 7.75
N GLU A 37 8.22 1.74 6.53
CA GLU A 37 9.31 0.85 6.19
C GLU A 37 10.54 1.10 7.07
N GLU A 38 11.53 0.23 6.96
CA GLU A 38 12.75 0.27 7.75
C GLU A 38 12.53 0.22 9.28
N THR A 39 11.31 -0.12 9.72
CA THR A 39 10.97 -0.27 11.13
C THR A 39 11.59 -1.54 11.69
N ASP A 40 12.22 -1.42 12.86
CA ASP A 40 12.95 -2.53 13.50
C ASP A 40 12.08 -3.76 13.77
N ARG A 41 12.71 -4.93 13.67
CA ARG A 41 12.11 -6.22 14.06
C ARG A 41 11.57 -6.15 15.51
N GLY A 42 10.37 -6.69 15.70
CA GLY A 42 9.70 -6.74 16.99
C GLY A 42 8.90 -5.48 17.32
N SER A 43 8.93 -4.46 16.46
CA SER A 43 8.10 -3.27 16.60
C SER A 43 6.61 -3.59 16.52
N LEU A 44 5.83 -2.84 17.27
CA LEU A 44 4.37 -2.96 17.33
C LEU A 44 3.73 -2.39 16.06
N VAL A 45 2.93 -3.22 15.39
CA VAL A 45 2.12 -2.82 14.23
C VAL A 45 0.70 -2.44 14.66
N GLY A 46 0.12 -3.18 15.59
CA GLY A 46 -1.26 -2.98 16.04
C GLY A 46 -1.71 -3.99 17.10
N ASN A 47 -2.94 -3.86 17.60
CA ASN A 47 -3.50 -4.78 18.59
C ASN A 47 -4.71 -5.53 18.04
N LEU A 48 -4.48 -6.77 17.62
CA LEU A 48 -5.49 -7.63 17.01
C LEU A 48 -6.67 -7.93 17.95
N ALA A 49 -6.41 -8.10 19.25
CA ALA A 49 -7.46 -8.39 20.22
C ALA A 49 -8.51 -7.28 20.26
N LYS A 50 -8.01 -6.04 20.37
CA LYS A 50 -8.82 -4.83 20.41
C LYS A 50 -9.60 -4.65 19.11
N ASP A 51 -8.94 -4.84 17.97
CA ASP A 51 -9.55 -4.60 16.66
C ASP A 51 -10.59 -5.66 16.28
N LEU A 52 -10.43 -6.89 16.78
CA LEU A 52 -11.45 -7.94 16.67
C LEU A 52 -12.53 -7.88 17.75
N GLY A 53 -12.40 -7.01 18.75
CA GLY A 53 -13.29 -6.97 19.91
C GLY A 53 -13.27 -8.26 20.74
N LEU A 54 -12.16 -9.01 20.71
CA LEU A 54 -11.98 -10.27 21.42
C LEU A 54 -11.13 -10.06 22.67
N SER A 55 -11.45 -10.77 23.75
CA SER A 55 -10.56 -10.86 24.89
C SER A 55 -9.30 -11.66 24.56
N LEU A 56 -8.21 -11.41 25.31
CA LEU A 56 -6.97 -12.17 25.16
C LEU A 56 -7.18 -13.68 25.35
N ARG A 57 -8.07 -14.06 26.29
CA ARG A 57 -8.43 -15.45 26.52
C ARG A 57 -9.12 -16.05 25.30
N GLU A 58 -10.04 -15.32 24.66
CA GLU A 58 -10.72 -15.77 23.44
C GLU A 58 -9.77 -15.92 22.26
N LEU A 59 -8.82 -15.00 22.05
CA LEU A 59 -7.81 -15.16 20.99
C LEU A 59 -7.04 -16.49 21.14
N ILE A 60 -6.64 -16.81 22.37
CA ILE A 60 -5.92 -18.05 22.68
C ILE A 60 -6.82 -19.27 22.50
N THR A 61 -8.03 -19.27 23.08
CA THR A 61 -8.93 -20.43 23.01
C THR A 61 -9.43 -20.69 21.60
N ARG A 62 -9.65 -19.64 20.81
CA ARG A 62 -10.01 -19.75 19.39
C ARG A 62 -8.79 -20.08 18.52
N GLY A 63 -7.58 -20.12 19.07
CA GLY A 63 -6.37 -20.52 18.36
C GLY A 63 -5.98 -19.54 17.25
N ALA A 64 -6.01 -18.23 17.54
CA ALA A 64 -5.72 -17.17 16.58
C ALA A 64 -4.31 -17.30 15.98
N GLN A 65 -4.21 -17.21 14.65
CA GLN A 65 -2.96 -17.31 13.89
C GLN A 65 -2.93 -16.31 12.74
N ILE A 66 -1.74 -15.82 12.40
CA ILE A 66 -1.52 -14.94 11.24
C ILE A 66 -1.01 -15.78 10.07
N LEU A 67 -1.62 -15.56 8.92
CA LEU A 67 -1.26 -16.17 7.65
C LEU A 67 -0.87 -15.03 6.69
N SER A 68 0.37 -15.02 6.23
CA SER A 68 0.82 -14.10 5.18
C SER A 68 0.75 -14.79 3.83
N LYS A 69 0.52 -14.02 2.76
CA LYS A 69 0.56 -14.56 1.39
C LYS A 69 2.02 -14.84 1.01
N GLY A 70 2.32 -16.08 0.60
CA GLY A 70 3.67 -16.51 0.21
C GLY A 70 4.41 -17.26 1.32
N ASN A 71 5.74 -17.39 1.18
CA ASN A 71 6.58 -18.19 2.09
C ASN A 71 7.19 -17.38 3.26
N LYS A 72 7.12 -16.05 3.24
CA LYS A 72 7.62 -15.17 4.31
C LYS A 72 6.47 -14.77 5.24
N GLN A 73 6.60 -15.06 6.54
CA GLN A 73 5.68 -14.54 7.57
C GLN A 73 6.19 -13.17 8.03
N LEU A 74 5.50 -12.10 7.67
CA LEU A 74 5.92 -10.73 7.97
C LEU A 74 5.54 -10.29 9.39
N LEU A 75 4.47 -10.89 9.93
CA LEU A 75 3.90 -10.55 11.23
C LEU A 75 3.96 -11.73 12.22
N GLN A 76 4.05 -11.39 13.49
CA GLN A 76 3.93 -12.30 14.62
C GLN A 76 2.83 -11.82 15.57
N LEU A 77 1.90 -12.71 15.91
CA LEU A 77 0.92 -12.44 16.97
C LEU A 77 1.51 -12.82 18.33
N GLU A 78 1.64 -11.83 19.21
CA GLU A 78 1.96 -12.04 20.62
C GLU A 78 0.69 -12.35 21.41
N GLN A 79 0.46 -13.64 21.70
CA GLN A 79 -0.78 -14.11 22.35
C GLN A 79 -1.03 -13.52 23.74
N LYS A 80 0.02 -13.09 24.46
CA LYS A 80 -0.10 -12.53 25.82
C LYS A 80 -0.70 -11.13 25.84
N SER A 81 -0.48 -10.36 24.79
CA SER A 81 -0.89 -8.95 24.68
C SER A 81 -1.93 -8.72 23.58
N GLY A 82 -2.08 -9.66 22.65
CA GLY A 82 -2.87 -9.48 21.44
C GLY A 82 -2.19 -8.61 20.38
N ASN A 83 -0.91 -8.27 20.57
CA ASN A 83 -0.18 -7.39 19.68
C ASN A 83 0.32 -8.12 18.43
N LEU A 84 0.29 -7.42 17.30
CA LEU A 84 0.98 -7.81 16.08
C LEU A 84 2.34 -7.11 16.04
N LEU A 85 3.40 -7.91 15.91
CA LEU A 85 4.78 -7.45 15.88
C LEU A 85 5.41 -7.77 14.52
N LEU A 86 6.32 -6.93 14.06
CA LEU A 86 7.12 -7.22 12.87
C LEU A 86 8.09 -8.37 13.13
N LYS A 87 8.19 -9.30 12.18
CA LYS A 87 9.16 -10.41 12.26
C LYS A 87 10.54 -10.06 11.73
N GLU A 88 10.60 -9.11 10.81
CA GLU A 88 11.80 -8.62 10.15
C GLU A 88 11.60 -7.14 9.80
N LYS A 89 12.71 -6.47 9.48
CA LYS A 89 12.69 -5.15 8.89
C LYS A 89 12.10 -5.26 7.48
N LEU A 90 11.18 -4.36 7.14
CA LEU A 90 10.51 -4.38 5.84
C LEU A 90 11.11 -3.29 4.96
N ASP A 91 11.53 -3.69 3.77
CA ASP A 91 12.03 -2.85 2.69
C ASP A 91 10.89 -2.72 1.66
N ARG A 92 10.39 -1.50 1.43
CA ARG A 92 9.25 -1.26 0.53
C ARG A 92 9.67 -1.40 -0.92
N GLU A 93 10.90 -1.03 -1.27
CA GLU A 93 11.47 -1.15 -2.61
C GLU A 93 11.57 -2.63 -3.02
N GLU A 94 11.99 -3.54 -2.12
CA GLU A 94 12.00 -4.99 -2.35
C GLU A 94 10.58 -5.54 -2.53
N LEU A 95 9.63 -5.10 -1.70
CA LEU A 95 8.30 -5.70 -1.61
C LEU A 95 7.32 -5.20 -2.68
N CYS A 96 7.40 -3.90 -3.03
CA CYS A 96 6.43 -3.21 -3.87
C CYS A 96 7.05 -2.50 -5.08
N GLY A 97 8.38 -2.30 -5.11
CA GLY A 97 9.06 -1.53 -6.14
C GLY A 97 8.49 -0.11 -6.24
N SER A 98 8.12 0.32 -7.45
CA SER A 98 7.52 1.64 -7.66
C SER A 98 6.00 1.71 -7.37
N THR A 99 5.39 0.64 -6.83
CA THR A 99 3.95 0.58 -6.58
C THR A 99 3.58 1.41 -5.35
N ASN A 100 2.69 2.40 -5.52
CA ASN A 100 2.20 3.25 -4.44
C ASN A 100 0.67 3.43 -4.54
N PRO A 101 -0.13 3.13 -3.51
CA PRO A 101 0.27 2.66 -2.17
C PRO A 101 0.82 1.22 -2.16
N CYS A 102 1.80 0.97 -1.28
CA CYS A 102 2.32 -0.37 -1.01
C CYS A 102 1.45 -1.07 0.05
N ILE A 103 0.67 -2.07 -0.37
CA ILE A 103 -0.28 -2.78 0.49
C ILE A 103 0.12 -4.25 0.57
N LEU A 104 0.40 -4.71 1.80
CA LEU A 104 0.71 -6.10 2.11
C LEU A 104 -0.52 -6.76 2.74
N HIS A 105 -1.00 -7.84 2.10
CA HIS A 105 -2.15 -8.57 2.60
C HIS A 105 -1.76 -9.72 3.54
N PHE A 106 -2.51 -9.86 4.62
CA PHE A 106 -2.46 -11.00 5.54
C PHE A 106 -3.88 -11.46 5.90
N GLN A 107 -3.97 -12.62 6.52
CA GLN A 107 -5.21 -13.18 7.02
C GLN A 107 -5.05 -13.59 8.47
N VAL A 108 -6.10 -13.36 9.25
CA VAL A 108 -6.21 -13.86 10.61
C VAL A 108 -7.09 -15.11 10.56
N LEU A 109 -6.52 -16.24 10.96
CA LEU A 109 -7.25 -17.49 11.16
C LEU A 109 -7.64 -17.62 12.63
N LEU A 110 -8.94 -17.75 12.89
CA LEU A 110 -9.47 -18.25 14.15
C LEU A 110 -9.93 -19.69 13.90
N LYS A 111 -9.49 -20.67 14.70
CA LYS A 111 -9.75 -22.11 14.47
C LYS A 111 -11.09 -22.59 15.01
N SER A 112 -11.62 -21.98 16.08
CA SER A 112 -12.82 -22.46 16.76
C SER A 112 -13.80 -21.33 17.07
N PRO A 113 -14.89 -21.15 16.31
CA PRO A 113 -15.12 -21.73 14.98
C PRO A 113 -14.11 -21.20 13.95
N VAL A 114 -13.94 -21.96 12.86
CA VAL A 114 -13.05 -21.56 11.75
C VAL A 114 -13.57 -20.27 11.13
N GLN A 115 -12.73 -19.24 11.13
CA GLN A 115 -13.04 -17.93 10.55
C GLN A 115 -11.75 -17.32 9.98
N PHE A 116 -11.86 -16.74 8.80
CA PHE A 116 -10.80 -15.98 8.14
C PHE A 116 -11.20 -14.52 8.10
N ILE A 117 -10.29 -13.65 8.53
CA ILE A 117 -10.48 -12.20 8.52
C ILE A 117 -9.34 -11.61 7.71
N GLN A 118 -9.68 -10.78 6.72
CA GLN A 118 -8.67 -10.13 5.89
C GLN A 118 -8.03 -8.98 6.66
N GLY A 119 -6.72 -8.86 6.50
CA GLY A 119 -5.93 -7.77 7.05
C GLY A 119 -5.00 -7.19 6.00
N GLU A 120 -4.71 -5.90 6.14
CA GLU A 120 -3.84 -5.13 5.25
C GLU A 120 -2.84 -4.33 6.08
N ILE A 121 -1.60 -4.27 5.62
CA ILE A 121 -0.57 -3.37 6.13
C ILE A 121 -0.22 -2.43 4.99
N GLN A 122 -0.46 -1.14 5.19
CA GLN A 122 0.06 -0.10 4.31
C GLN A 122 1.47 0.27 4.77
N LEU A 123 2.46 -0.08 3.95
CA LEU A 123 3.82 0.41 4.14
C LEU A 123 3.92 1.86 3.70
N GLN A 124 4.47 2.68 4.58
CA GLN A 124 4.78 4.08 4.31
C GLN A 124 6.26 4.22 3.96
N ASP A 125 6.48 4.92 2.86
CA ASP A 125 7.79 5.22 2.30
C ASP A 125 8.62 6.11 3.25
N VAL A 126 9.88 5.77 3.45
CA VAL A 126 10.88 6.55 4.17
C VAL A 126 11.95 6.99 3.17
N ASN A 127 12.45 8.22 3.30
CA ASN A 127 13.51 8.70 2.40
C ASN A 127 14.87 8.11 2.83
N ASP A 128 15.15 6.90 2.40
CA ASP A 128 16.40 6.17 2.66
C ASP A 128 17.21 5.88 1.40
N HIS A 129 16.68 6.19 0.21
CA HIS A 129 17.44 6.20 -1.04
C HIS A 129 17.76 7.63 -1.49
N ALA A 130 18.88 7.77 -2.20
CA ALA A 130 19.28 9.04 -2.80
C ALA A 130 19.08 8.99 -4.32
N PRO A 131 18.77 10.11 -4.98
CA PRO A 131 18.81 10.21 -6.43
C PRO A 131 20.19 9.85 -7.00
N GLU A 132 20.24 8.85 -7.88
CA GLU A 132 21.47 8.37 -8.51
C GLU A 132 21.42 8.52 -10.03
N PHE A 133 22.50 9.03 -10.62
CA PHE A 133 22.70 8.94 -12.06
C PHE A 133 23.31 7.58 -12.41
N MET A 134 22.92 7.00 -13.54
CA MET A 134 23.50 5.75 -14.04
C MET A 134 24.97 5.89 -14.45
N GLU A 135 25.40 7.12 -14.79
CA GLU A 135 26.74 7.46 -15.25
C GLU A 135 27.28 8.59 -14.36
N ASP A 136 28.49 8.41 -13.81
CA ASP A 136 29.16 9.44 -13.00
C ASP A 136 29.57 10.67 -13.82
N GLU A 137 29.80 10.47 -15.12
CA GLU A 137 30.19 11.52 -16.07
C GLU A 137 29.28 11.49 -17.29
N ILE A 138 28.61 12.62 -17.56
CA ILE A 138 27.76 12.79 -18.74
C ILE A 138 28.47 13.70 -19.74
N LEU A 139 28.96 13.11 -20.84
CA LEU A 139 29.63 13.87 -21.90
C LEU A 139 28.63 14.41 -22.94
N LEU A 140 28.42 15.72 -22.94
CA LEU A 140 27.61 16.39 -23.96
C LEU A 140 28.49 16.89 -25.11
N LYS A 141 28.19 16.47 -26.34
CA LYS A 141 28.83 16.96 -27.56
C LYS A 141 27.92 17.95 -28.26
N ILE A 142 28.26 19.23 -28.19
CA ILE A 142 27.48 20.34 -28.74
C ILE A 142 28.26 20.96 -29.90
N LEU A 143 27.58 21.20 -31.02
CA LEU A 143 28.20 21.87 -32.16
C LEU A 143 28.39 23.36 -31.84
N GLU A 144 29.54 23.92 -32.21
CA GLU A 144 29.79 25.36 -32.04
C GLU A 144 28.81 26.23 -32.83
N SER A 145 28.21 25.70 -33.89
CA SER A 145 27.18 26.35 -34.70
C SER A 145 25.78 26.33 -34.06
N SER A 146 25.62 25.74 -32.88
CA SER A 146 24.34 25.71 -32.17
C SER A 146 23.92 27.11 -31.73
N LEU A 147 22.69 27.48 -32.05
CA LEU A 147 22.13 28.79 -31.70
C LEU A 147 21.79 28.87 -30.20
N PRO A 148 21.92 30.06 -29.56
CA PRO A 148 21.42 30.29 -28.22
C PRO A 148 19.93 29.92 -28.10
N GLY A 149 19.57 29.22 -27.02
CA GLY A 149 18.23 28.70 -26.78
C GLY A 149 18.00 27.26 -27.29
N ALA A 150 19.00 26.65 -27.95
CA ALA A 150 18.97 25.21 -28.21
C ALA A 150 18.90 24.42 -26.89
N VAL A 151 18.08 23.38 -26.86
CA VAL A 151 17.85 22.53 -25.67
C VAL A 151 18.52 21.18 -25.89
N PHE A 152 19.32 20.75 -24.91
CA PHE A 152 20.01 19.47 -24.94
C PHE A 152 19.50 18.62 -23.77
N PRO A 153 18.84 17.48 -24.02
CA PRO A 153 18.29 16.65 -22.95
C PRO A 153 19.42 16.05 -22.12
N LEU A 154 19.27 16.08 -20.80
CA LEU A 154 20.18 15.43 -19.87
C LEU A 154 19.66 14.06 -19.46
N LYS A 155 20.56 13.19 -18.99
CA LYS A 155 20.17 11.94 -18.35
C LYS A 155 19.47 12.26 -17.03
N ILE A 156 18.47 11.47 -16.69
CA ILE A 156 17.73 11.61 -15.43
C ILE A 156 18.45 10.85 -14.31
N ALA A 157 18.34 11.38 -13.10
CA ALA A 157 18.61 10.60 -11.89
C ALA A 157 17.43 9.66 -11.63
N GLN A 158 17.73 8.49 -11.09
CA GLN A 158 16.75 7.52 -10.62
C GLN A 158 16.74 7.53 -9.10
N ASP A 159 15.55 7.40 -8.55
CA ASP A 159 15.31 7.35 -7.12
C ASP A 159 14.24 6.29 -6.89
N LEU A 160 14.51 5.37 -5.97
CA LEU A 160 13.66 4.21 -5.70
C LEU A 160 12.47 4.58 -4.82
N ASP A 161 12.59 5.67 -4.07
CA ASP A 161 11.52 6.21 -3.24
C ASP A 161 10.36 6.75 -4.09
N VAL A 162 9.19 6.86 -3.46
CA VAL A 162 7.95 7.31 -4.12
C VAL A 162 7.40 8.63 -3.57
N GLY A 163 6.48 9.23 -4.31
CA GLY A 163 5.79 10.44 -3.87
C GLY A 163 6.71 11.65 -3.74
N SER A 164 6.80 12.25 -2.56
CA SER A 164 7.64 13.43 -2.31
C SER A 164 9.11 13.11 -2.06
N ASN A 165 9.44 11.84 -1.82
CA ASN A 165 10.81 11.42 -1.52
C ASN A 165 11.64 11.20 -2.79
N THR A 166 10.96 10.97 -3.93
CA THR A 166 11.61 10.91 -5.25
C THR A 166 12.24 12.24 -5.70
N VAL A 167 12.98 12.23 -6.81
CA VAL A 167 13.70 13.41 -7.37
C VAL A 167 12.83 14.68 -7.50
N GLN A 168 13.15 15.69 -6.69
CA GLN A 168 12.40 16.96 -6.61
C GLN A 168 12.99 18.10 -7.45
N ASN A 169 14.28 18.09 -7.74
CA ASN A 169 14.96 19.14 -8.48
C ASN A 169 16.26 18.66 -9.11
N TYR A 170 16.76 19.47 -10.04
CA TYR A 170 18.08 19.33 -10.62
C TYR A 170 18.74 20.71 -10.53
N THR A 171 20.05 20.73 -10.37
CA THR A 171 20.86 21.95 -10.36
C THR A 171 22.14 21.73 -11.14
N ILE A 172 22.62 22.77 -11.80
CA ILE A 172 23.95 22.80 -12.40
C ILE A 172 24.76 23.94 -11.79
N SER A 173 26.08 23.83 -11.82
CA SER A 173 26.96 24.94 -11.45
C SER A 173 26.69 26.15 -12.35
N THR A 174 26.60 27.34 -11.75
CA THR A 174 26.35 28.58 -12.49
C THR A 174 27.45 28.87 -13.51
N ASN A 175 27.08 29.15 -14.77
CA ASN A 175 28.01 29.57 -15.82
C ASN A 175 27.31 30.51 -16.83
N ALA A 176 28.08 31.06 -17.77
CA ALA A 176 27.59 32.06 -18.74
C ALA A 176 26.97 31.47 -20.03
N HIS A 177 27.10 30.15 -20.27
CA HIS A 177 26.76 29.51 -21.54
C HIS A 177 25.51 28.64 -21.45
N PHE A 178 25.28 28.01 -20.29
CA PHE A 178 24.23 27.03 -20.07
C PHE A 178 23.39 27.40 -18.86
N HIS A 179 22.10 27.12 -18.96
CA HIS A 179 21.16 27.14 -17.85
C HIS A 179 20.36 25.85 -17.88
N LEU A 180 19.87 25.43 -16.71
CA LEU A 180 19.10 24.21 -16.58
C LEU A 180 17.61 24.50 -16.70
N LEU A 181 16.90 23.67 -17.46
CA LEU A 181 15.45 23.75 -17.63
C LEU A 181 14.81 22.47 -17.13
N THR A 182 14.12 22.52 -15.98
CA THR A 182 13.41 21.35 -15.48
C THR A 182 11.93 21.36 -15.88
N ARG A 183 11.40 20.18 -16.22
CA ARG A 183 9.98 19.96 -16.50
C ARG A 183 9.37 19.04 -15.46
N ASN A 184 8.12 19.30 -15.09
CA ASN A 184 7.34 18.39 -14.27
C ASN A 184 6.71 17.32 -15.16
N HIS A 185 6.84 16.07 -14.76
CA HIS A 185 6.23 14.95 -15.45
C HIS A 185 4.96 14.48 -14.72
N SER A 186 4.13 13.68 -15.38
CA SER A 186 2.82 13.25 -14.85
C SER A 186 2.92 12.33 -13.64
N ASP A 187 4.07 11.70 -13.44
CA ASP A 187 4.40 10.87 -12.27
C ASP A 187 4.87 11.68 -11.05
N GLY A 188 4.91 13.01 -11.16
CA GLY A 188 5.35 13.91 -10.08
C GLY A 188 6.87 14.16 -10.05
N ARG A 189 7.65 13.46 -10.88
CA ARG A 189 9.11 13.63 -10.95
C ARG A 189 9.49 14.85 -11.78
N LYS A 190 10.66 15.42 -11.49
CA LYS A 190 11.28 16.45 -12.36
C LYS A 190 12.25 15.84 -13.35
N TYR A 191 12.33 16.45 -14.53
CA TYR A 191 13.19 16.03 -15.63
C TYR A 191 14.05 17.21 -16.09
N PRO A 192 15.38 17.07 -16.17
CA PRO A 192 16.33 18.10 -16.60
C PRO A 192 16.48 18.23 -18.12
#